data_AF-A0A1B9LC37-F1
#
_entry.id   AF-A0A1B9LC37-F1
#
_cell.length_a   1.000
_cell.length_b   1.000
_cell.length_c   1.000
_cell.angle_alpha   90.00
_cell.angle_beta   90.00
_cell.angle_gamma   90.00
#
_symmetry.space_group_name_H-M   'P 1'
#
loop_
_entity.id
_entity.type
_entity.pdbx_description
1 polymer ?
#
loop_
_entity_poly.entity_id
_entity_poly.type
_entity_poly.pdbx_seq_one_letter_code
_entity_poly.pdbx_strand_id
1 'polypeptide(L)'
;MLKNKSKQKSKKSRQEINEESRELKKKRKHKGLPSGSRFNNSDNNQNKKTVKVAGDPRVGSKKPISLVAESIDDSVKKVKQPKPTTTVLSKEQELEQLENDPQLDLLLDLVEQNSKLTKEQQTYLDTKLNRIDELMQALGYTDNDFDDSDEIKEDIVSLLKRN
;
A
#
# COMPACT_ATOMS: atom_id res chain seq x y z
N MET A 1 24.77 12.30 57.48
CA MET A 1 24.90 12.68 56.06
C MET A 1 24.67 14.19 55.93
N LEU A 2 25.73 14.98 55.80
CA LEU A 2 25.62 16.44 55.63
C LEU A 2 25.09 16.75 54.21
N LYS A 3 23.91 17.37 54.13
CA LYS A 3 23.32 17.79 52.86
C LYS A 3 23.90 19.15 52.47
N ASN A 4 24.81 19.16 51.50
CA ASN A 4 25.31 20.39 50.89
C ASN A 4 24.16 21.09 50.15
N LYS A 5 23.54 22.10 50.77
CA LYS A 5 22.61 22.99 50.07
C LYS A 5 23.40 23.84 49.09
N SER A 6 23.25 23.59 47.79
CA SER A 6 23.77 24.47 46.75
C SER A 6 23.14 25.86 46.91
N LYS A 7 23.98 26.89 47.06
CA LYS A 7 23.52 28.27 47.12
C LYS A 7 22.83 28.62 45.80
N GLN A 8 21.57 29.05 45.89
CA GLN A 8 20.82 29.56 44.75
C GLN A 8 21.56 30.77 44.17
N LYS A 9 21.94 30.72 42.90
CA LYS A 9 22.61 31.85 42.23
C LYS A 9 21.62 33.01 42.17
N SER A 10 22.06 34.20 42.60
CA SER A 10 21.26 35.42 42.47
C SER A 10 20.98 35.68 40.99
N LYS A 11 19.73 36.11 40.70
CA LYS A 11 19.36 36.54 39.36
C LYS A 11 20.13 37.82 39.06
N LYS A 12 20.82 37.85 37.92
CA LYS A 12 21.55 39.02 37.43
C LYS A 12 20.61 40.21 37.26
N SER A 13 21.10 41.42 37.53
CA SER A 13 20.33 42.64 37.31
C SER A 13 20.11 42.90 35.80
N ARG A 14 19.12 43.72 35.44
CA ARG A 14 18.87 44.05 34.02
C ARG A 14 20.07 44.77 33.38
N GLN A 15 20.77 45.59 34.16
CA GLN A 15 21.99 46.27 33.70
C GLN A 15 23.11 45.26 33.41
N GLU A 16 23.33 44.31 34.31
CA GLU A 16 24.35 43.26 34.17
C GLU A 16 24.09 42.34 32.96
N ILE A 17 22.83 41.99 32.68
CA ILE A 17 22.45 41.22 31.48
C ILE A 17 22.75 42.01 30.20
N ASN A 18 22.51 43.32 30.22
CA ASN A 18 22.76 44.18 29.06
C ASN A 18 24.26 44.32 28.78
N GLU A 19 25.09 44.42 29.82
CA GLU A 19 26.55 44.46 29.71
C GLU A 19 27.10 43.13 29.20
N GLU A 20 26.68 42.01 29.77
CA GLU A 20 27.06 40.66 29.32
C GLU A 20 26.66 40.44 27.85
N SER A 21 25.48 40.91 27.44
CA SER A 21 25.03 40.83 26.04
C SER A 21 25.90 41.66 25.09
N ARG A 22 26.35 42.85 25.52
CA ARG A 22 27.27 43.69 24.74
C ARG A 22 28.64 43.03 24.61
N GLU A 23 29.15 42.43 25.68
CA GLU A 23 30.40 41.68 25.66
C GLU A 23 30.35 40.44 24.77
N LEU A 24 29.27 39.66 24.86
CA LEU A 24 29.05 38.50 23.99
C LEU A 24 28.98 38.92 22.52
N LYS A 25 28.33 40.05 22.21
CA LYS A 25 28.34 40.61 20.85
C LYS A 25 29.77 40.95 20.40
N LYS A 26 30.58 41.62 21.23
CA LYS A 26 31.99 41.90 20.91
C LYS A 26 32.80 40.61 20.68
N LYS A 27 32.62 39.60 21.52
CA LYS A 27 33.27 38.29 21.40
C LYS A 27 32.82 37.51 20.15
N ARG A 28 31.56 37.64 19.72
CA ARG A 28 31.03 36.98 18.52
C ARG A 28 31.36 37.71 17.21
N LYS A 29 31.65 39.02 17.23
CA LYS A 29 32.00 39.79 16.03
C LYS A 29 33.21 39.24 15.26
N HIS A 30 34.19 38.68 15.97
CA HIS A 30 35.40 38.11 15.37
C HIS A 30 35.42 36.57 15.39
N LYS A 31 34.37 35.93 15.93
CA LYS A 31 34.21 34.47 15.88
C LYS A 31 33.39 34.12 14.65
N GLY A 32 33.88 33.21 13.81
CA GLY A 32 33.09 32.61 12.74
C GLY A 32 31.87 31.86 13.26
N LEU A 33 30.99 31.45 12.36
CA LEU A 33 29.87 30.56 12.69
C LEU A 33 30.41 29.25 13.29
N PRO A 34 29.73 28.66 14.29
CA PRO A 34 30.11 27.34 14.80
C PRO A 34 30.02 26.30 13.67
N SER A 35 30.91 25.30 13.70
CA SER A 35 30.88 24.22 12.73
C SER A 35 29.52 23.51 12.72
N GLY A 36 29.02 23.22 11.53
CA GLY A 36 27.74 22.53 11.37
C GLY A 36 27.79 21.12 11.98
N SER A 37 26.70 20.73 12.62
CA SER A 37 26.48 19.41 13.22
C SER A 37 26.26 18.32 12.17
N ARG A 38 27.17 18.17 11.20
CA ARG A 38 27.11 17.12 10.17
C ARG A 38 27.61 15.76 10.68
N PHE A 39 28.38 15.76 11.76
CA PHE A 39 28.98 14.56 12.37
C PHE A 39 28.21 14.01 13.57
N ASN A 40 27.25 14.74 14.13
CA ASN A 40 26.30 14.13 15.06
C ASN A 40 25.23 13.38 14.27
N ASN A 41 25.66 12.34 13.54
CA ASN A 41 24.79 11.19 13.38
C ASN A 41 24.57 10.69 14.81
N SER A 42 23.41 10.95 15.39
CA SER A 42 23.03 10.16 16.56
C SER A 42 22.86 8.74 16.03
N ASP A 43 23.92 7.95 16.12
CA ASP A 43 23.83 6.51 16.12
C ASP A 43 23.00 6.14 17.36
N ASN A 44 21.69 6.29 17.25
CA ASN A 44 20.70 5.79 18.20
C ASN A 44 20.58 4.28 18.00
N ASN A 45 21.69 3.60 18.21
CA ASN A 45 21.77 2.19 18.58
C ASN A 45 22.38 2.25 19.99
N GLN A 46 21.65 1.98 21.06
CA GLN A 46 21.09 0.69 21.41
C GLN A 46 20.08 0.91 22.56
N ASN A 47 19.06 0.06 22.66
CA ASN A 47 18.21 -0.12 23.86
C ASN A 47 17.23 0.99 24.27
N LYS A 48 16.31 1.39 23.38
CA LYS A 48 15.01 1.92 23.86
C LYS A 48 13.85 1.25 23.14
N LYS A 49 12.99 0.62 23.94
CA LYS A 49 11.69 0.08 23.53
C LYS A 49 10.92 1.14 22.74
N THR A 50 10.81 0.88 21.43
CA THR A 50 9.70 1.20 20.53
C THR A 50 8.80 2.36 20.95
N VAL A 51 9.21 3.58 20.62
CA VAL A 51 8.26 4.60 20.17
C VAL A 51 8.46 4.72 18.67
N LYS A 52 7.39 4.49 17.89
CA LYS A 52 7.38 4.64 16.44
C LYS A 52 7.54 6.12 16.09
N VAL A 53 8.77 6.63 16.14
CA VAL A 53 9.09 7.93 15.55
C VAL A 53 9.09 7.72 14.04
N ALA A 54 8.33 8.55 13.32
CA ALA A 54 8.35 8.56 11.85
C ALA A 54 9.79 8.84 11.40
N GLY A 55 10.45 7.82 10.86
CA GLY A 55 11.79 7.97 10.28
C GLY A 55 11.76 8.90 9.07
N ASP A 56 12.87 9.57 8.82
CA ASP A 56 13.03 10.42 7.63
C ASP A 56 12.70 9.61 6.36
N PRO A 57 11.77 10.06 5.49
CA PRO A 57 11.39 9.35 4.28
C PRO A 57 12.55 9.15 3.29
N ARG A 58 13.64 9.91 3.42
CA ARG A 58 14.84 9.75 2.60
C ARG A 58 15.70 8.56 3.01
N VAL A 59 15.52 8.03 4.22
CA VAL A 59 16.25 6.87 4.72
C VAL A 59 15.39 5.63 4.50
N GLY A 60 15.76 4.81 3.52
CA GLY A 60 15.09 3.53 3.27
C GLY A 60 15.18 2.56 4.45
N SER A 61 14.42 1.47 4.38
CA SER A 61 14.44 0.42 5.41
C SER A 61 15.82 -0.26 5.47
N LYS A 62 16.54 -0.08 6.58
CA LYS A 62 17.80 -0.77 6.89
C LYS A 62 17.61 -2.01 7.80
N LYS A 63 16.40 -2.56 7.87
CA LYS A 63 16.15 -3.77 8.68
C LYS A 63 16.84 -4.96 8.01
N PRO A 64 17.71 -5.71 8.71
CA PRO A 64 18.36 -6.88 8.13
C PRO A 64 17.31 -7.95 7.84
N ILE A 65 17.44 -8.59 6.67
CA ILE A 65 16.62 -9.73 6.26
C ILE A 65 17.51 -10.97 6.34
N SER A 66 17.04 -12.00 7.02
CA SER A 66 17.77 -13.28 7.13
C SER A 66 17.83 -13.98 5.77
N LEU A 67 19.02 -14.47 5.41
CA LEU A 67 19.28 -15.15 4.13
C LEU A 67 19.00 -16.66 4.18
N VAL A 68 18.71 -17.20 5.36
CA VAL A 68 18.40 -18.61 5.57
C VAL A 68 16.90 -18.76 5.66
N ALA A 69 16.33 -19.67 4.86
CA ALA A 69 14.95 -20.09 4.99
C ALA A 69 14.83 -20.97 6.25
N GLU A 70 14.65 -20.34 7.41
CA GLU A 70 14.14 -21.05 8.58
C GLU A 70 12.71 -21.49 8.24
N SER A 71 12.48 -22.80 8.18
CA SER A 71 11.14 -23.39 8.17
C SER A 71 10.51 -23.10 9.53
N ILE A 72 9.91 -21.93 9.62
CA ILE A 72 9.20 -21.47 10.79
C ILE A 72 7.86 -22.23 10.81
N ASP A 73 7.83 -23.31 11.60
CA ASP A 73 6.60 -23.87 12.15
C ASP A 73 6.02 -22.86 13.16
N ASP A 74 5.45 -21.78 12.66
CA ASP A 74 4.74 -20.80 13.49
C ASP A 74 3.35 -21.34 13.82
N SER A 75 3.25 -21.91 15.03
CA SER A 75 2.00 -22.02 15.76
C SER A 75 1.24 -20.69 15.71
N VAL A 76 0.24 -20.64 14.83
CA VAL A 76 -0.57 -19.46 14.53
C VAL A 76 -1.32 -19.03 15.79
N LYS A 77 -0.75 -18.10 16.54
CA LYS A 77 -1.54 -17.24 17.42
C LYS A 77 -2.49 -16.48 16.50
N LYS A 78 -3.79 -16.77 16.60
CA LYS A 78 -4.89 -16.05 15.93
C LYS A 78 -4.79 -14.55 16.22
N VAL A 79 -4.01 -13.85 15.42
CA VAL A 79 -4.15 -12.42 15.21
C VAL A 79 -5.54 -12.26 14.62
N LYS A 80 -6.40 -11.47 15.27
CA LYS A 80 -7.66 -11.03 14.67
C LYS A 80 -7.30 -10.32 13.38
N GLN A 81 -7.36 -11.04 12.28
CA GLN A 81 -7.13 -10.47 10.97
C GLN A 81 -8.18 -9.36 10.78
N PRO A 82 -7.80 -8.15 10.36
CA PRO A 82 -8.79 -7.27 9.76
C PRO A 82 -9.44 -8.09 8.64
N LYS A 83 -10.79 -8.10 8.62
CA LYS A 83 -11.57 -8.85 7.63
C LYS A 83 -10.85 -8.76 6.27
N PRO A 84 -10.55 -9.89 5.60
CA PRO A 84 -10.01 -9.79 4.26
C PRO A 84 -11.05 -8.98 3.49
N THR A 85 -10.67 -7.77 3.09
CA THR A 85 -11.22 -7.20 1.89
C THR A 85 -10.79 -8.18 0.82
N THR A 86 -11.59 -9.22 0.63
CA THR A 86 -11.66 -9.93 -0.63
C THR A 86 -11.68 -8.80 -1.64
N THR A 87 -10.57 -8.62 -2.34
CA THR A 87 -10.57 -7.88 -3.59
C THR A 87 -11.58 -8.65 -4.41
N VAL A 88 -12.83 -8.20 -4.36
CA VAL A 88 -13.91 -8.78 -5.12
C VAL A 88 -13.45 -8.48 -6.54
N LEU A 89 -12.85 -9.48 -7.19
CA LEU A 89 -12.52 -9.36 -8.60
C LEU A 89 -13.81 -8.89 -9.25
N SER A 90 -13.75 -7.78 -9.98
CA SER A 90 -14.90 -7.36 -10.77
C SER A 90 -15.26 -8.54 -11.67
N LYS A 91 -16.54 -8.76 -11.94
CA LYS A 91 -16.97 -9.82 -12.86
C LYS A 91 -16.25 -9.70 -14.21
N GLU A 92 -15.98 -8.47 -14.64
CA GLU A 92 -15.16 -8.13 -15.82
C GLU A 92 -13.72 -8.64 -15.70
N GLN A 93 -13.10 -8.46 -14.53
CA GLN A 93 -11.72 -8.88 -14.29
C GLN A 93 -11.59 -10.40 -14.16
N GLU A 94 -12.60 -11.08 -13.62
CA GLU A 94 -12.66 -12.54 -13.62
C GLU A 94 -12.82 -13.08 -15.04
N LEU A 95 -13.67 -12.45 -15.85
CA LEU A 95 -13.87 -12.81 -17.25
C LEU A 95 -12.58 -12.63 -18.06
N GLU A 96 -11.90 -11.49 -17.92
CA GLU A 96 -10.61 -11.22 -18.58
C GLU A 96 -9.52 -12.25 -18.19
N GLN A 97 -9.52 -12.73 -16.94
CA GLN A 97 -8.60 -13.79 -16.53
C GLN A 97 -8.92 -15.15 -17.17
N LEU A 98 -10.20 -15.46 -17.36
CA LEU A 98 -10.63 -16.70 -18.00
C LEU A 98 -10.35 -16.68 -19.51
N GLU A 99 -10.52 -15.53 -20.17
CA GLU A 99 -10.18 -15.34 -21.58
C GLU A 99 -8.67 -15.43 -21.86
N ASN A 100 -7.83 -15.11 -20.88
CA ASN A 100 -6.36 -15.18 -20.98
C ASN A 100 -5.77 -16.46 -20.35
N ASP A 101 -6.58 -17.51 -20.10
CA ASP A 101 -6.08 -18.77 -19.55
C ASP A 101 -5.39 -19.62 -20.64
N PRO A 102 -4.06 -19.81 -20.60
CA PRO A 102 -3.33 -20.54 -21.64
C PRO A 102 -3.75 -22.02 -21.73
N GLN A 103 -4.29 -22.59 -20.64
CA GLN A 103 -4.78 -23.97 -20.67
C GLN A 103 -6.09 -24.07 -21.44
N LEU A 104 -6.96 -23.07 -21.32
CA LEU A 104 -8.22 -23.02 -22.06
C LEU A 104 -7.95 -22.86 -23.56
N ASP A 105 -7.05 -21.94 -23.93
CA ASP A 105 -6.63 -21.71 -25.31
C ASP A 105 -6.10 -22.98 -25.98
N LEU A 106 -5.18 -23.69 -25.33
CA LEU A 106 -4.62 -24.93 -25.86
C LEU A 106 -5.69 -26.00 -26.09
N LEU A 107 -6.68 -26.09 -25.21
CA LEU A 107 -7.78 -27.04 -25.37
C LEU A 107 -8.67 -26.67 -26.55
N LEU A 108 -8.93 -25.38 -26.78
CA LEU A 108 -9.66 -24.90 -27.95
C LEU A 108 -8.91 -25.21 -29.25
N ASP A 109 -7.60 -24.96 -29.31
CA ASP A 109 -6.77 -25.32 -30.47
C ASP A 109 -6.85 -26.81 -30.81
N LEU A 110 -6.83 -27.68 -29.79
CA LEU A 110 -6.96 -29.12 -29.99
C LEU A 110 -8.34 -29.51 -30.53
N VAL A 111 -9.41 -28.84 -30.08
CA VAL A 111 -10.76 -29.04 -30.59
C VAL A 111 -10.85 -28.61 -32.05
N GLU A 112 -10.27 -27.46 -32.42
CA GLU A 112 -10.19 -26.99 -33.81
C GLU A 112 -9.44 -27.98 -34.71
N GLN A 113 -8.37 -28.58 -34.19
CA GLN A 113 -7.61 -29.63 -34.86
C GLN A 113 -8.32 -30.99 -34.91
N ASN A 114 -9.56 -31.09 -34.40
CA ASN A 114 -10.33 -32.33 -34.28
C ASN A 114 -9.60 -33.44 -33.50
N SER A 115 -8.72 -33.05 -32.57
CA SER A 115 -7.99 -33.98 -31.71
C SER A 115 -8.88 -34.49 -30.58
N LYS A 116 -8.65 -35.73 -30.13
CA LYS A 116 -9.45 -36.33 -29.06
C LYS A 116 -9.00 -35.79 -27.70
N LEU A 117 -9.88 -35.06 -27.02
CA LEU A 117 -9.70 -34.64 -25.63
C LEU A 117 -9.92 -35.81 -24.67
N THR A 118 -9.20 -35.81 -23.55
CA THR A 118 -9.52 -36.72 -22.44
C THR A 118 -10.80 -36.27 -21.74
N LYS A 119 -11.44 -37.16 -20.99
CA LYS A 119 -12.67 -36.82 -20.24
C LYS A 119 -12.46 -35.65 -19.28
N GLU A 120 -11.31 -35.62 -18.60
CA GLU A 120 -10.96 -34.55 -17.66
C GLU A 120 -10.79 -33.20 -18.37
N GLN A 121 -10.13 -33.19 -19.53
CA GLN A 121 -9.96 -31.99 -20.36
C GLN A 121 -11.29 -31.46 -20.89
N GLN A 122 -12.17 -32.36 -21.35
CA GLN A 122 -13.51 -31.98 -21.80
C GLN A 122 -14.31 -31.37 -20.63
N THR A 123 -14.30 -32.01 -19.46
CA THR A 123 -15.00 -31.46 -18.29
C THR A 123 -14.44 -30.11 -17.87
N TYR A 124 -13.12 -29.91 -17.95
CA TYR A 124 -12.51 -28.62 -17.66
C TYR A 124 -13.01 -27.55 -18.63
N LEU A 125 -12.91 -27.82 -19.94
CA LEU A 125 -13.38 -26.94 -21.01
C LEU A 125 -14.84 -26.55 -20.77
N ASP A 126 -15.74 -27.53 -20.59
CA ASP A 126 -17.16 -27.30 -20.39
C ASP A 126 -17.41 -26.45 -19.12
N THR A 127 -16.72 -26.71 -18.01
CA THR A 127 -16.88 -25.91 -16.79
C THR A 127 -16.42 -24.47 -16.94
N LYS A 128 -15.37 -24.22 -17.72
CA LYS A 128 -14.85 -22.88 -17.97
C LYS A 128 -15.76 -22.09 -18.89
N LEU A 129 -16.24 -22.72 -19.96
CA LEU A 129 -17.22 -22.10 -20.88
C LEU A 129 -18.50 -21.72 -20.16
N ASN A 130 -19.07 -22.62 -19.36
CA ASN A 130 -20.26 -22.31 -18.54
C ASN A 130 -20.02 -21.11 -17.60
N ARG A 131 -18.82 -21.01 -17.01
CA ARG A 131 -18.48 -19.88 -16.13
C ARG A 131 -18.38 -18.56 -16.90
N ILE A 132 -17.83 -18.59 -18.12
CA ILE A 132 -17.76 -17.43 -19.00
C ILE A 132 -19.18 -16.98 -19.37
N ASP A 133 -20.07 -17.90 -19.73
CA ASP A 133 -21.48 -17.59 -20.05
C ASP A 133 -22.20 -16.94 -18.86
N GLU A 134 -22.02 -17.46 -17.64
CA GLU A 134 -22.56 -16.85 -16.43
C GLU A 134 -22.06 -15.42 -16.21
N LEU A 135 -20.75 -15.18 -16.44
CA LEU A 135 -20.14 -13.87 -16.28
C LEU A 135 -20.63 -12.89 -17.35
N MET A 136 -20.75 -13.33 -18.60
CA MET A 136 -21.32 -12.54 -19.69
C MET A 136 -22.77 -12.14 -19.40
N GLN A 137 -23.60 -13.08 -18.93
CA GLN A 137 -24.96 -12.79 -18.51
C GLN A 137 -25.00 -11.81 -17.34
N ALA A 138 -24.13 -11.99 -16.35
CA ALA A 138 -24.07 -11.15 -15.17
C ALA A 138 -23.54 -9.73 -15.45
N LEU A 139 -22.94 -9.50 -16.62
CA LEU A 139 -22.51 -8.20 -17.15
C LEU A 139 -23.51 -7.60 -18.15
N GLY A 140 -24.52 -8.34 -18.59
CA GLY A 140 -25.53 -7.86 -19.54
C GLY A 140 -25.10 -7.93 -21.01
N TYR A 141 -24.18 -8.83 -21.35
CA TYR A 141 -23.80 -9.12 -22.75
C TYR A 141 -24.66 -10.24 -23.36
N THR A 142 -25.92 -10.38 -22.94
CA THR A 142 -26.77 -11.46 -23.45
C THR A 142 -27.29 -11.14 -24.85
N ASP A 143 -27.39 -12.15 -25.72
CA ASP A 143 -27.95 -12.00 -27.07
C ASP A 143 -29.42 -11.53 -27.09
N ASN A 144 -30.12 -11.60 -25.96
CA ASN A 144 -31.51 -11.13 -25.83
C ASN A 144 -31.65 -9.62 -25.64
N ASP A 145 -30.59 -8.90 -25.23
CA ASP A 145 -30.66 -7.45 -25.01
C ASP A 145 -30.60 -6.64 -26.33
N PHE A 146 -30.37 -7.31 -27.47
CA PHE A 146 -30.44 -6.66 -28.78
C PHE A 146 -31.88 -6.43 -29.28
N ASP A 147 -32.88 -7.14 -28.71
CA ASP A 147 -34.29 -7.03 -29.10
C ASP A 147 -35.06 -5.94 -28.32
N ASP A 148 -34.57 -5.53 -27.14
CA ASP A 148 -35.18 -4.46 -26.30
C ASP A 148 -34.59 -3.05 -26.56
N SER A 149 -33.88 -2.87 -27.68
CA SER A 149 -33.31 -1.56 -28.05
C SER A 149 -34.35 -0.49 -28.41
N ASP A 150 -35.64 -0.79 -28.34
CA ASP A 150 -36.71 0.16 -28.64
C ASP A 150 -37.18 0.95 -27.41
N GLU A 151 -37.00 0.44 -26.18
CA GLU A 151 -37.47 1.14 -24.96
C GLU A 151 -36.55 2.31 -24.57
N ILE A 152 -35.23 2.19 -24.80
CA ILE A 152 -34.25 3.27 -24.53
C ILE A 152 -34.33 4.40 -25.57
N LYS A 153 -34.70 4.09 -26.82
CA LYS A 153 -34.82 5.09 -27.89
C LYS A 153 -35.94 6.09 -27.61
N GLU A 154 -37.06 5.66 -27.02
CA GLU A 154 -38.18 6.56 -26.72
C GLU A 154 -37.83 7.62 -25.67
N ASP A 155 -37.06 7.25 -24.64
CA ASP A 155 -36.69 8.19 -23.57
C ASP A 155 -35.69 9.27 -24.07
N ILE A 156 -34.77 8.90 -24.96
CA ILE A 156 -33.85 9.83 -25.63
C ILE A 156 -34.61 10.79 -26.56
N VAL A 157 -35.59 10.29 -27.32
CA VAL A 157 -36.42 11.13 -28.20
C VAL A 157 -37.29 12.10 -27.38
N SER A 158 -37.80 11.66 -26.22
CA SER A 158 -38.56 12.51 -25.31
C SER A 158 -37.71 13.67 -24.73
N LEU A 159 -36.45 13.36 -24.37
CA LEU A 159 -35.46 14.31 -23.87
C LEU A 159 -35.06 15.34 -24.94
N LEU A 160 -34.89 14.92 -26.20
CA LEU A 160 -34.57 15.82 -27.31
C LEU A 160 -35.73 16.76 -27.66
N LYS A 161 -36.98 16.32 -27.47
CA LYS A 161 -38.17 17.10 -27.84
C LYS A 161 -38.56 18.16 -26.81
N ARG A 162 -37.90 18.19 -25.63
CA ARG A 162 -38.20 19.12 -24.52
C ARG A 162 -37.41 20.44 -24.57
N ASN A 163 -36.52 20.62 -25.54
CA ASN A 163 -35.76 21.87 -25.73
C ASN A 163 -36.29 22.68 -26.91
#